data_AF-A0A5A8A764-F1
#
_entry.id   AF-A0A5A8A764-F1
#
_cell.length_a   1.000
_cell.length_b   1.000
_cell.length_c   1.000
_cell.angle_alpha   90.00
_cell.angle_beta   90.00
_cell.angle_gamma   90.00
#
_symmetry.space_group_name_H-M   'P 1'
#
loop_
_entity.id
_entity.type
_entity.pdbx_description
1 polymer ?
#
loop_
_entity_poly.entity_id
_entity_poly.type
_entity_poly.pdbx_seq_one_letter_code
_entity_poly.pdbx_strand_id
1 'polypeptide(L)'
;MSASLGLPDTAPAITEALLPTDRRQSPTALRIQRGVRRLFSEMGCVTLPEFSLVNGRRADVIALCGAGKLTIVEIKSSVADFRADRKWPDYRDFCDRFFFAIPEDVPETLIPEECGLIVADAYGAGILREPPEHPLSGARRKAVTLRFAHSAARILHALVDPGAVREGAL
;
A
#
# COMPACT_ATOMS: atom_id res chain seq x y z
N MET A 1 1.31 54.42 14.59
CA MET A 1 1.87 53.25 15.31
C MET A 1 1.00 52.06 14.97
N SER A 2 1.30 51.40 13.85
CA SER A 2 0.52 50.25 13.33
C SER A 2 1.16 48.98 13.89
N ALA A 3 0.46 48.26 14.76
CA ALA A 3 0.87 46.95 15.22
C ALA A 3 0.29 45.90 14.26
N SER A 4 1.13 45.45 13.31
CA SER A 4 0.85 44.29 12.49
C SER A 4 0.97 43.04 13.37
N LEU A 5 -0.15 42.42 13.74
CA LEU A 5 -0.14 41.07 14.31
C LEU A 5 0.25 40.09 13.21
N GLY A 6 1.51 39.65 13.21
CA GLY A 6 1.94 38.49 12.43
C GLY A 6 1.26 37.25 12.99
N LEU A 7 0.49 36.55 12.15
CA LEU A 7 0.08 35.17 12.45
C LEU A 7 1.35 34.32 12.55
N PRO A 8 1.51 33.47 13.57
CA PRO A 8 2.61 32.53 13.60
C PRO A 8 2.46 31.53 12.45
N ASP A 9 3.47 31.53 11.60
CA ASP A 9 3.70 30.58 10.52
C ASP A 9 4.06 29.23 11.16
N THR A 10 3.05 28.48 11.59
CA THR A 10 3.23 27.15 12.15
C THR A 10 2.33 26.14 11.46
N ALA A 11 2.75 25.69 10.29
CA ALA A 11 2.43 24.36 9.81
C ALA A 11 3.60 23.37 9.95
N PRO A 12 4.13 23.08 11.15
CA PRO A 12 4.87 21.84 11.38
C PRO A 12 3.99 20.90 12.20
N ALA A 13 3.66 19.73 11.66
CA ALA A 13 3.40 18.47 12.40
C ALA A 13 2.46 17.49 11.69
N ILE A 14 1.66 17.92 10.70
CA ILE A 14 0.68 17.00 10.08
C ILE A 14 1.38 15.96 9.19
N THR A 15 2.57 16.27 8.66
CA THR A 15 3.24 15.44 7.66
C THR A 15 3.99 14.23 8.24
N GLU A 16 4.37 14.27 9.52
CA GLU A 16 5.29 13.27 10.10
C GLU A 16 4.58 12.18 10.92
N ALA A 17 3.30 12.37 11.25
CA ALA A 17 2.51 11.46 12.06
C ALA A 17 1.34 10.88 11.26
N LEU A 18 1.59 10.02 10.28
CA LEU A 18 0.48 9.47 9.46
C LEU A 18 0.35 7.96 9.43
N LEU A 19 1.41 7.19 9.69
CA LEU A 19 1.37 5.78 10.04
C LEU A 19 2.66 5.47 10.83
N PRO A 20 2.64 4.62 11.88
CA PRO A 20 3.88 4.18 12.51
C PRO A 20 4.82 3.63 11.45
N THR A 21 6.06 4.13 11.39
CA THR A 21 7.05 3.63 10.43
C THR A 21 7.33 2.16 10.75
N ASP A 22 6.96 1.23 9.87
CA ASP A 22 7.35 -0.17 10.03
C ASP A 22 8.86 -0.28 9.86
N ARG A 23 9.54 -0.57 10.97
CA ARG A 23 11.00 -0.72 11.03
C ARG A 23 11.51 -1.93 10.25
N ARG A 24 10.62 -2.75 9.68
CA ARG A 24 10.98 -3.85 8.77
C ARG A 24 11.18 -3.41 7.33
N GLN A 25 10.66 -2.24 6.93
CA GLN A 25 10.80 -1.77 5.55
C GLN A 25 12.13 -1.03 5.35
N SER A 26 12.82 -1.34 4.25
CA SER A 26 14.02 -0.60 3.83
C SER A 26 13.64 0.81 3.37
N PRO A 27 14.57 1.79 3.40
CA PRO A 27 14.33 3.11 2.82
C PRO A 27 13.91 3.06 1.35
N THR A 28 14.43 2.08 0.59
CA THR A 28 14.02 1.85 -0.80
C THR A 28 12.58 1.37 -0.90
N ALA A 29 12.15 0.44 -0.04
CA ALA A 29 10.77 -0.03 0.00
C ALA A 29 9.77 1.10 0.30
N LEU A 30 10.11 1.99 1.24
CA LEU A 30 9.27 3.17 1.56
C LEU A 30 9.13 4.13 0.36
N ARG A 31 10.20 4.32 -0.42
CA ARG A 31 10.15 5.13 -1.65
C ARG A 31 9.23 4.50 -2.68
N ILE A 32 9.42 3.21 -2.99
CA ILE A 32 8.57 2.44 -3.92
C ILE A 32 7.10 2.50 -3.49
N GLN A 33 6.83 2.28 -2.19
CA GLN A 33 5.47 2.36 -1.64
C GLN A 33 4.82 3.71 -1.93
N ARG A 34 5.56 4.82 -1.78
CA ARG A 34 5.05 6.16 -2.10
C ARG A 34 4.72 6.30 -3.58
N GLY A 35 5.60 5.86 -4.48
CA GLY A 35 5.37 5.88 -5.92
C GLY A 35 4.15 5.08 -6.34
N VAL A 36 4.05 3.83 -5.85
CA VAL A 36 2.89 2.94 -6.08
C VAL A 36 1.60 3.61 -5.64
N ARG A 37 1.55 4.16 -4.42
CA ARG A 37 0.33 4.80 -3.91
C ARG A 37 -0.09 6.02 -4.72
N ARG A 38 0.86 6.78 -5.29
CA ARG A 38 0.59 7.89 -6.20
C ARG A 38 -0.03 7.42 -7.50
N LEU A 39 0.56 6.42 -8.15
CA LEU A 39 0.02 5.80 -9.36
C LEU A 39 -1.43 5.33 -9.15
N PHE A 40 -1.72 4.61 -8.07
CA PHE A 40 -3.09 4.17 -7.79
C PHE A 40 -4.05 5.34 -7.53
N SER A 41 -3.57 6.42 -6.89
CA SER A 41 -4.37 7.63 -6.70
C SER A 41 -4.70 8.32 -8.03
N GLU A 42 -3.75 8.38 -8.97
CA GLU A 42 -3.95 8.93 -10.32
C GLU A 42 -4.97 8.11 -11.12
N MET A 43 -5.03 6.80 -10.86
CA MET A 43 -6.03 5.90 -11.42
C MET A 43 -7.40 5.95 -10.72
N GLY A 44 -7.59 6.85 -9.75
CA GLY A 44 -8.84 6.98 -8.99
C GLY A 44 -9.09 5.88 -7.95
N CYS A 45 -8.04 5.17 -7.54
CA CYS A 45 -8.10 4.15 -6.49
C CYS A 45 -7.64 4.71 -5.14
N VAL A 46 -8.05 4.06 -4.05
CA VAL A 46 -7.55 4.35 -2.69
C VAL A 46 -6.68 3.20 -2.19
N THR A 47 -5.68 3.50 -1.34
CA THR A 47 -4.67 2.52 -0.92
C THR A 47 -4.48 2.48 0.60
N LEU A 48 -4.20 1.28 1.12
CA LEU A 48 -3.66 1.06 2.45
C LEU A 48 -2.32 0.32 2.36
N PRO A 49 -1.25 0.83 3.00
CA PRO A 49 -0.05 0.03 3.17
C PRO A 49 -0.21 -0.96 4.33
N GLU A 50 0.65 -1.97 4.37
CA GLU A 50 0.80 -2.93 5.48
C GLU A 50 -0.51 -3.63 5.88
N PHE A 51 -1.25 -4.09 4.89
CA PHE A 51 -2.58 -4.64 5.09
C PHE A 51 -2.55 -6.11 5.52
N SER A 52 -2.97 -6.37 6.76
CA SER A 52 -3.05 -7.72 7.32
C SER A 52 -4.22 -8.54 6.76
N LEU A 53 -3.92 -9.65 6.11
CA LEU A 53 -4.86 -10.61 5.57
C LEU A 53 -5.31 -11.64 6.62
N VAL A 54 -6.44 -12.31 6.36
CA VAL A 54 -7.01 -13.30 7.30
C VAL A 54 -6.15 -14.55 7.46
N ASN A 55 -5.26 -14.84 6.51
CA ASN A 55 -4.31 -15.96 6.59
C ASN A 55 -3.02 -15.60 7.35
N GLY A 56 -2.96 -14.43 7.99
CA GLY A 56 -1.78 -13.95 8.72
C GLY A 56 -0.68 -13.38 7.84
N ARG A 57 -0.84 -13.35 6.50
CA ARG A 57 0.04 -12.59 5.60
C ARG A 57 -0.22 -11.09 5.76
N ARG A 58 0.76 -10.27 5.36
CA ARG A 58 0.63 -8.81 5.32
C ARG A 58 1.04 -8.35 3.93
N ALA A 59 0.09 -7.79 3.19
CA ALA A 59 0.35 -7.20 1.89
C ALA A 59 1.05 -5.85 2.07
N ASP A 60 2.08 -5.56 1.27
CA ASP A 60 2.77 -4.28 1.35
C ASP A 60 1.84 -3.12 0.99
N VAL A 61 1.08 -3.25 -0.10
CA VAL A 61 0.00 -2.31 -0.46
C VAL A 61 -1.22 -3.09 -0.95
N ILE A 62 -2.40 -2.69 -0.48
CA ILE A 62 -3.68 -3.05 -1.10
C ILE A 62 -4.35 -1.80 -1.63
N ALA A 63 -4.90 -1.89 -2.84
CA ALA A 63 -5.68 -0.85 -3.50
C ALA A 63 -7.13 -1.31 -3.69
N LEU A 64 -8.07 -0.40 -3.42
CA LEU A 64 -9.48 -0.52 -3.75
C LEU A 64 -9.81 0.47 -4.87
N CYS A 65 -10.18 -0.07 -6.03
CA CYS A 65 -10.49 0.68 -7.24
C CYS A 65 -12.00 0.67 -7.55
N GLY A 66 -12.38 1.34 -8.64
CA GLY A 66 -13.76 1.32 -9.15
C GLY A 66 -14.35 -0.08 -9.28
N ALA A 67 -15.68 -0.18 -9.12
CA ALA A 67 -16.44 -1.43 -9.09
C ALA A 67 -16.00 -2.44 -8.00
N GLY A 68 -15.24 -2.00 -6.99
CA GLY A 68 -14.78 -2.84 -5.90
C GLY A 68 -13.68 -3.83 -6.29
N LYS A 69 -12.90 -3.53 -7.34
CA LYS A 69 -11.72 -4.30 -7.71
C LYS A 69 -10.61 -4.09 -6.66
N LEU A 70 -10.07 -5.18 -6.14
CA LEU A 70 -9.02 -5.22 -5.14
C LEU A 70 -7.71 -5.60 -5.82
N THR A 71 -6.66 -4.82 -5.60
CA THR A 71 -5.32 -5.09 -6.15
C THR A 71 -4.33 -5.18 -5.00
N ILE A 72 -3.50 -6.22 -4.99
CA ILE A 72 -2.36 -6.32 -4.05
C ILE A 72 -1.08 -6.03 -4.82
N VAL A 73 -0.19 -5.27 -4.18
CA VAL A 73 1.15 -5.00 -4.66
C VAL A 73 2.15 -5.42 -3.59
N GLU A 74 3.07 -6.31 -3.95
CA GLU A 74 4.21 -6.69 -3.11
C GLU A 74 5.47 -5.95 -3.56
N ILE A 75 6.14 -5.27 -2.64
CA ILE A 75 7.33 -4.46 -2.93
C ILE A 75 8.56 -5.34 -2.78
N LYS A 76 9.43 -5.35 -3.79
CA LYS A 76 10.74 -6.00 -3.73
C LYS A 76 11.83 -4.96 -3.96
N SER A 77 12.43 -4.54 -2.86
CA SER A 77 13.44 -3.47 -2.83
C SER A 77 14.83 -3.91 -3.32
N SER A 78 15.02 -5.21 -3.57
CA SER A 78 16.24 -5.79 -4.12
C SER A 78 16.00 -7.19 -4.69
N VAL A 79 17.00 -7.73 -5.41
CA VAL A 79 17.00 -9.14 -5.88
C VAL A 79 16.91 -10.13 -4.71
N ALA A 80 17.56 -9.83 -3.58
CA ALA A 80 17.53 -10.69 -2.40
C ALA A 80 16.13 -10.75 -1.77
N ASP A 81 15.45 -9.60 -1.73
CA ASP A 81 14.08 -9.45 -1.24
C ASP A 81 13.11 -10.32 -2.06
N PHE A 82 13.21 -10.26 -3.39
CA PHE A 82 12.43 -11.13 -4.28
C PHE A 82 12.70 -12.62 -4.05
N ARG A 83 13.97 -13.04 -3.94
CA ARG A 83 14.33 -14.46 -3.73
C ARG A 83 13.87 -15.01 -2.37
N ALA A 84 13.68 -14.16 -1.38
CA ALA A 84 13.17 -14.54 -0.06
C ALA A 84 11.65 -14.77 -0.08
N ASP A 85 10.92 -14.10 -0.96
CA ASP A 85 9.47 -14.21 -1.05
C ASP A 85 9.04 -15.45 -1.85
N ARG A 86 8.80 -16.53 -1.13
CA ARG A 86 8.32 -17.81 -1.68
C ARG A 86 6.82 -18.02 -1.52
N LYS A 87 6.12 -17.07 -0.90
CA LYS A 87 4.72 -17.21 -0.46
C LYS A 87 3.79 -16.22 -1.15
N TRP A 88 4.33 -15.46 -2.10
CA TRP A 88 3.56 -14.53 -2.91
C TRP A 88 2.30 -15.11 -3.58
N PRO A 89 2.23 -16.40 -4.00
CA PRO A 89 1.02 -16.92 -4.61
C PRO A 89 -0.20 -16.89 -3.66
N ASP A 90 0.03 -16.97 -2.34
CA ASP A 90 -1.02 -16.90 -1.31
C ASP A 90 -1.82 -15.59 -1.37
N TYR A 91 -1.25 -14.51 -1.93
CA TYR A 91 -1.92 -13.21 -2.03
C TYR A 91 -3.02 -13.17 -3.09
N ARG A 92 -2.94 -14.02 -4.14
CA ARG A 92 -3.94 -14.08 -5.22
C ARG A 92 -5.33 -14.45 -4.72
N ASP A 93 -5.42 -15.16 -3.61
CA ASP A 93 -6.68 -15.48 -2.94
C ASP A 93 -7.40 -14.25 -2.35
N PHE A 94 -6.76 -13.08 -2.33
CA PHE A 94 -7.25 -11.87 -1.67
C PHE A 94 -7.30 -10.63 -2.58
N CYS A 95 -7.01 -10.79 -3.87
CA CYS A 95 -7.10 -9.71 -4.86
C CYS A 95 -7.60 -10.23 -6.21
N ASP A 96 -8.03 -9.30 -7.07
CA ASP A 96 -8.37 -9.58 -8.47
C ASP A 96 -7.14 -9.45 -9.39
N ARG A 97 -6.16 -8.65 -8.93
CA ARG A 97 -4.92 -8.33 -9.63
C ARG A 97 -3.78 -8.33 -8.62
N PHE A 98 -2.68 -8.95 -9.00
CA PHE A 98 -1.48 -9.05 -8.17
C PHE A 98 -0.29 -8.47 -8.95
N PHE A 99 0.42 -7.54 -8.32
CA PHE A 99 1.62 -6.93 -8.88
C PHE A 99 2.81 -7.14 -7.96
N PHE A 100 3.99 -7.26 -8.55
CA PHE A 100 5.21 -6.84 -7.89
C PHE A 100 5.51 -5.38 -8.21
N ALA A 101 6.04 -4.64 -7.25
CA ALA A 101 6.64 -3.34 -7.46
C ALA A 101 8.14 -3.37 -7.13
N ILE A 102 8.97 -2.94 -8.07
CA ILE A 102 10.43 -2.99 -7.97
C ILE A 102 11.05 -1.62 -8.28
N PRO A 103 12.26 -1.34 -7.78
CA PRO A 103 13.04 -0.21 -8.26
C PRO A 103 13.66 -0.51 -9.64
N GLU A 104 14.11 0.53 -10.33
CA GLU A 104 14.69 0.45 -11.68
C GLU A 104 15.93 -0.47 -11.78
N ASP A 105 16.68 -0.63 -10.69
CA ASP A 105 17.90 -1.43 -10.64
C ASP A 105 17.67 -2.93 -10.40
N VAL A 106 16.42 -3.35 -10.15
CA VAL A 106 16.06 -4.76 -10.07
C VAL A 106 15.65 -5.27 -11.45
N PRO A 107 16.28 -6.34 -11.98
CA PRO A 107 15.93 -6.86 -13.30
C PRO A 107 14.48 -7.37 -13.38
N GLU A 108 13.71 -6.84 -14.32
CA GLU A 108 12.34 -7.26 -14.60
C GLU A 108 12.20 -8.75 -14.94
N THR A 109 13.25 -9.34 -15.50
CA THR A 109 13.32 -10.76 -15.90
C THR A 109 13.25 -11.72 -14.71
N LEU A 110 13.45 -11.22 -13.49
CA LEU A 110 13.24 -12.00 -12.27
C LEU A 110 11.75 -12.19 -11.95
N ILE A 111 10.90 -11.29 -12.41
CA ILE A 111 9.49 -11.24 -12.02
C ILE A 111 8.68 -12.21 -12.88
N PRO A 112 7.93 -13.16 -12.28
CA PRO A 112 7.16 -14.14 -13.03
C PRO A 112 6.18 -13.49 -14.02
N GLU A 113 6.08 -14.05 -15.22
CA GLU A 113 5.28 -13.49 -16.32
C GLU A 113 3.78 -13.43 -15.98
N GLU A 114 3.31 -14.36 -15.14
CA GLU A 114 1.93 -14.41 -14.66
C GLU A 114 1.60 -13.28 -13.66
N CYS A 115 2.59 -12.52 -13.21
CA CYS A 115 2.42 -11.37 -12.32
C CYS A 115 2.43 -10.06 -13.07
N GLY A 116 1.67 -9.09 -12.56
CA GLY A 116 1.81 -7.71 -12.96
C GLY A 116 3.14 -7.15 -12.47
N LEU A 117 3.66 -6.16 -13.20
CA LEU A 117 4.91 -5.50 -12.87
C LEU A 117 4.75 -3.99 -12.86
N ILE A 118 5.13 -3.39 -11.74
CA ILE A 118 5.27 -1.95 -11.56
C ILE A 118 6.75 -1.62 -11.32
N VAL A 119 7.27 -0.60 -12.00
CA VAL A 119 8.54 0.04 -11.64
C VAL A 119 8.22 1.36 -10.95
N ALA A 120 8.82 1.61 -9.79
CA ALA A 120 8.47 2.76 -8.96
C ALA A 120 9.65 3.31 -8.16
N ASP A 121 9.54 4.58 -7.79
CA ASP A 121 10.44 5.29 -6.91
C ASP A 121 9.67 6.21 -5.95
N ALA A 122 10.34 7.17 -5.31
CA ALA A 122 9.68 8.12 -4.41
C ALA A 122 8.74 9.10 -5.11
N TYR A 123 8.91 9.30 -6.41
CA TYR A 123 8.25 10.34 -7.20
C TYR A 123 6.99 9.79 -7.87
N GLY A 124 7.04 8.59 -8.41
CA GLY A 124 5.90 7.97 -9.08
C GLY A 124 6.11 6.48 -9.37
N ALA A 125 5.26 5.93 -10.22
CA ALA A 125 5.34 4.55 -10.65
C ALA A 125 4.72 4.38 -12.04
N GLY A 126 5.19 3.37 -12.79
CA GLY A 126 4.64 2.97 -14.08
C GLY A 126 4.35 1.48 -14.12
N ILE A 127 3.20 1.10 -14.69
CA ILE A 127 2.88 -0.30 -14.97
C ILE A 127 3.62 -0.71 -16.24
N LEU A 128 4.56 -1.65 -16.12
CA LEU A 128 5.26 -2.23 -17.27
C LEU A 128 4.55 -3.45 -17.82
N ARG A 129 3.87 -4.21 -16.96
CA ARG A 129 3.11 -5.41 -17.35
C ARG A 129 1.84 -5.52 -16.55
N GLU A 130 0.72 -5.72 -17.25
CA GLU A 130 -0.57 -5.96 -16.62
C GLU A 130 -0.71 -7.44 -16.21
N PRO A 131 -1.26 -7.74 -15.01
CA PRO A 131 -1.50 -9.11 -14.59
C PRO A 131 -2.72 -9.69 -15.30
N PRO A 132 -2.78 -11.01 -15.48
CA PRO A 132 -4.03 -11.69 -15.81
C PRO A 132 -5.06 -11.46 -14.69
N GLU A 133 -6.30 -11.21 -15.09
CA GLU A 133 -7.40 -11.08 -14.13
C GLU A 133 -7.72 -12.44 -13.50
N HIS A 134 -7.88 -12.46 -12.17
CA HIS A 134 -8.32 -13.62 -11.42
C HIS A 134 -9.39 -13.16 -10.40
N PRO A 135 -10.64 -12.98 -10.84
CA PRO A 135 -11.64 -12.28 -10.05
C PRO A 135 -11.97 -13.03 -8.76
N LEU A 136 -12.06 -12.28 -7.66
CA LEU A 136 -12.50 -12.80 -6.38
C LEU A 136 -13.98 -13.20 -6.43
N SER A 137 -14.30 -14.30 -5.72
CA SER A 137 -15.69 -14.63 -5.40
C SER A 137 -16.36 -13.49 -4.63
N GLY A 138 -17.67 -13.33 -4.79
CA GLY A 138 -18.42 -12.26 -4.11
C GLY A 138 -18.26 -12.28 -2.58
N ALA A 139 -18.24 -13.47 -1.99
CA ALA A 139 -18.02 -13.65 -0.55
C ALA A 139 -16.62 -13.19 -0.11
N ARG A 140 -15.58 -13.55 -0.87
CA ARG A 140 -14.20 -13.14 -0.58
C ARG A 140 -14.02 -11.63 -0.76
N ARG A 141 -14.54 -11.06 -1.85
CA ARG A 141 -14.52 -9.62 -2.12
C ARG A 141 -15.17 -8.83 -0.99
N LYS A 142 -16.35 -9.25 -0.53
CA LYS A 142 -17.05 -8.62 0.60
C LYS A 142 -16.18 -8.65 1.86
N ALA A 143 -15.61 -9.80 2.20
CA ALA A 143 -14.78 -9.94 3.40
C ALA A 143 -13.53 -9.04 3.36
N VAL A 144 -12.80 -9.01 2.24
CA VAL A 144 -11.61 -8.17 2.09
C VAL A 144 -11.97 -6.69 2.09
N THR A 145 -13.05 -6.30 1.41
CA THR A 145 -13.51 -4.89 1.37
C THR A 145 -13.93 -4.40 2.75
N LEU A 146 -14.68 -5.20 3.52
CA LEU A 146 -15.02 -4.84 4.90
C LEU A 146 -13.76 -4.65 5.76
N ARG A 147 -12.80 -5.57 5.65
CA ARG A 147 -11.53 -5.44 6.37
C ARG A 147 -10.74 -4.20 5.94
N PHE A 148 -10.71 -3.88 4.65
CA PHE A 148 -10.12 -2.63 4.14
C PHE A 148 -10.78 -1.41 4.79
N ALA A 149 -12.13 -1.35 4.78
CA ALA A 149 -12.88 -0.25 5.35
C ALA A 149 -12.62 -0.09 6.86
N HIS A 150 -12.63 -1.19 7.62
CA HIS A 150 -12.32 -1.18 9.05
C HIS A 150 -10.88 -0.70 9.31
N SER A 151 -9.88 -1.20 8.57
CA SER A 151 -8.50 -0.75 8.72
C SER A 151 -8.33 0.74 8.40
N ALA A 152 -8.94 1.23 7.31
CA ALA A 152 -8.90 2.63 6.95
C ALA A 152 -9.57 3.52 8.01
N ALA A 153 -10.76 3.14 8.48
CA ALA A 153 -11.48 3.87 9.52
C ALA A 153 -10.69 3.87 10.84
N ARG A 154 -10.04 2.76 11.22
CA ARG A 154 -9.19 2.67 12.42
C ARG A 154 -8.01 3.61 12.33
N ILE A 155 -7.33 3.66 11.18
CA ILE A 155 -6.21 4.59 10.94
C ILE A 155 -6.70 6.03 11.07
N LEU A 156 -7.78 6.40 10.38
CA LEU A 156 -8.34 7.76 10.46
C LEU A 156 -8.74 8.12 11.89
N HIS A 157 -9.39 7.20 12.62
CA HIS A 157 -9.77 7.41 14.01
C HIS A 157 -8.55 7.65 14.90
N ALA A 158 -7.50 6.84 14.78
CA ALA A 158 -6.27 7.02 15.55
C ALA A 158 -5.53 8.33 15.21
N LEU A 159 -5.66 8.82 13.97
CA LEU A 159 -5.08 10.09 13.55
C LEU A 159 -5.85 11.29 14.11
N VAL A 160 -7.18 11.21 14.14
CA VAL A 160 -8.06 12.32 14.57
C VAL A 160 -8.23 12.34 16.10
N ASP A 161 -8.20 11.18 16.76
CA ASP A 161 -8.31 11.03 18.22
C ASP A 161 -7.23 10.07 18.77
N PRO A 162 -5.97 10.55 18.89
CA PRO A 162 -4.87 9.76 19.43
C PRO A 162 -5.14 9.35 20.91
N GLY A 163 -5.35 8.06 21.15
CA GLY A 163 -5.58 7.48 22.49
C GLY A 163 -6.93 6.80 22.68
N ALA A 164 -7.90 7.06 21.80
CA ALA A 164 -9.21 6.39 21.83
C ALA A 164 -9.16 4.94 21.30
N VAL A 165 -8.24 4.65 20.38
CA VAL A 165 -8.02 3.29 19.86
C VAL A 165 -7.04 2.55 20.77
N ARG A 166 -7.53 1.55 21.52
CA ARG A 166 -6.66 0.67 22.32
C ARG A 166 -5.77 -0.18 21.42
N GLU A 167 -4.48 -0.30 21.77
CA GLU A 167 -3.58 -1.26 21.12
C GLU A 167 -4.17 -2.68 21.19
N GLY A 168 -4.25 -3.35 20.04
CA GLY A 168 -4.76 -4.72 19.94
C GLY A 168 -6.29 -4.87 20.05
N ALA A 169 -7.05 -3.79 20.13
CA ALA A 169 -8.50 -3.86 20.02
C ALA A 169 -8.95 -3.70 18.56
N LEU A 170 -9.45 -4.82 18.00
CA LEU A 170 -10.04 -5.04 16.66
C LEU A 170 -9.08 -5.58 15.58
#